data_AF-A0A1J3F400-F1
#
_entry.id   AF-A0A1J3F400-F1
#
_cell.length_a   1.000
_cell.length_b   1.000
_cell.length_c   1.000
_cell.angle_alpha   90.00
_cell.angle_beta   90.00
_cell.angle_gamma   90.00
#
_symmetry.space_group_name_H-M   'P 1'
#
loop_
_entity.id
_entity.type
_entity.pdbx_description
1 polymer ?
#
loop_
_entity_poly.entity_id
_entity_poly.type
_entity_poly.pdbx_seq_one_letter_code
_entity_poly.pdbx_strand_id
1 'polypeptide(L)'
;APKLISMGTSTKTNVYAFGAFLLEVTCGRRPVEPELPVGKQYLVKWVCECWKRDSLLETRDPRLGGDFVSEEVEMVLKLGLLCATAMPESRPTMGQVVQYLNL
;
A
#
# COMPACT_ATOMS: atom_id res chain seq x y z
N ALA A 1 -17.34 4.63 1.31
CA ALA A 1 -16.11 4.95 2.07
C ALA A 1 -16.50 5.55 3.42
N PRO A 2 -16.21 4.93 4.57
CA PRO A 2 -16.46 5.60 5.84
C PRO A 2 -15.30 6.57 6.13
N LYS A 3 -15.66 7.85 6.28
CA LYS A 3 -14.90 8.94 6.93
C LYS A 3 -13.55 9.38 6.34
N LEU A 4 -13.51 9.72 5.05
CA LEU A 4 -12.41 10.51 4.46
C LEU A 4 -12.73 12.02 4.36
N ILE A 5 -13.94 12.47 4.67
CA ILE A 5 -14.45 13.79 4.27
C ILE A 5 -14.36 14.87 5.39
N SER A 6 -13.52 14.71 6.41
CA SER A 6 -13.48 15.68 7.53
C SER A 6 -12.12 15.85 8.22
N MET A 7 -11.00 15.49 7.60
CA MET A 7 -9.68 15.82 8.14
C MET A 7 -8.93 16.66 7.12
N GLY A 8 -8.60 17.90 7.51
CA GLY A 8 -7.76 18.78 6.71
C GLY A 8 -6.45 18.11 6.30
N THR A 9 -5.82 18.65 5.27
CA THR A 9 -4.50 18.20 4.81
C THR A 9 -3.51 18.22 5.97
N SER A 10 -2.97 17.06 6.32
CA SER A 10 -1.91 16.88 7.31
C SER A 10 -0.80 16.03 6.69
N THR A 11 0.44 16.23 7.14
CA THR A 11 1.59 15.40 6.74
C THR A 11 1.27 13.91 6.87
N LYS A 12 0.57 13.50 7.93
CA LYS A 12 0.20 12.09 8.15
C LYS A 12 -0.85 11.59 7.15
N THR A 13 -1.77 12.45 6.70
CA THR A 13 -2.75 12.11 5.65
C THR A 13 -2.05 11.99 4.30
N ASN A 14 -1.06 12.84 4.01
CA ASN A 14 -0.25 12.75 2.80
C ASN A 14 0.58 11.45 2.77
N VAL A 15 1.17 11.05 3.91
CA VAL A 15 1.88 9.76 4.01
C VAL A 15 0.94 8.58 3.75
N TYR A 16 -0.29 8.63 4.26
CA TYR A 16 -1.29 7.60 3.98
C TYR A 16 -1.61 7.51 2.50
N ALA A 17 -1.88 8.66 1.86
CA ALA A 17 -2.18 8.71 0.44
C ALA A 17 -1.01 8.19 -0.41
N PHE A 18 0.23 8.53 -0.02
CA PHE A 18 1.42 7.99 -0.67
C PHE A 18 1.56 6.48 -0.47
N GLY A 19 1.27 5.95 0.71
CA GLY A 19 1.26 4.51 0.96
C GLY A 19 0.25 3.77 0.10
N ALA A 20 -0.98 4.31 -0.02
CA ALA A 20 -1.99 3.76 -0.92
C ALA A 20 -1.55 3.82 -2.39
N PHE A 21 -0.87 4.90 -2.79
CA PHE A 21 -0.29 5.05 -4.13
C PHE A 21 0.82 4.04 -4.41
N LEU A 22 1.73 3.78 -3.46
CA LEU A 22 2.74 2.72 -3.61
C LEU A 22 2.07 1.37 -3.89
N LEU A 23 1.04 1.03 -3.12
CA LEU A 23 0.29 -0.22 -3.32
C LEU A 23 -0.42 -0.25 -4.67
N GLU A 24 -1.01 0.87 -5.10
CA GLU A 24 -1.67 0.99 -6.42
C GLU A 24 -0.70 0.71 -7.56
N VAL A 25 0.49 1.33 -7.53
CA VAL A 25 1.53 1.13 -8.55
C VAL A 25 2.06 -0.30 -8.53
N THR A 26 2.40 -0.83 -7.34
CA THR A 26 3.01 -2.17 -7.24
C THR A 26 2.01 -3.29 -7.54
N CYS A 27 0.72 -3.11 -7.25
CA CYS A 27 -0.32 -4.11 -7.52
C CYS A 27 -0.99 -3.94 -8.89
N GLY A 28 -0.81 -2.79 -9.56
CA GLY A 28 -1.48 -2.50 -10.83
C GLY A 28 -3.00 -2.36 -10.71
N ARG A 29 -3.49 -1.97 -9.53
CA ARG A 29 -4.91 -1.98 -9.16
C ARG A 29 -5.32 -0.65 -8.56
N ARG A 30 -6.56 -0.23 -8.81
CA ARG A 30 -7.09 1.00 -8.20
C ARG A 30 -7.27 0.81 -6.69
N PRO A 31 -7.16 1.88 -5.86
CA PRO A 31 -7.35 1.76 -4.42
C PRO A 31 -8.74 1.23 -4.01
N VAL A 32 -9.76 1.47 -4.85
CA VAL A 32 -11.13 0.99 -4.68
C VAL A 32 -11.65 0.46 -6.02
N GLU A 33 -12.06 -0.81 -6.04
CA GLU A 33 -12.60 -1.53 -7.21
C GLU A 33 -13.89 -2.27 -6.78
N PRO A 34 -15.06 -1.62 -6.84
CA PRO A 34 -16.33 -2.18 -6.34
C PRO A 34 -16.76 -3.49 -7.01
N GLU A 35 -16.35 -3.71 -8.25
CA GLU A 35 -16.63 -4.88 -9.08
C GLU A 35 -15.94 -6.17 -8.59
N LEU A 36 -14.94 -6.06 -7.71
CA LEU A 36 -14.25 -7.21 -7.15
C LEU A 36 -15.01 -7.82 -5.96
N PRO A 37 -14.72 -9.08 -5.59
CA PRO A 37 -15.26 -9.69 -4.39
C PRO A 37 -14.99 -8.85 -3.14
N VAL A 38 -15.89 -8.87 -2.15
CA VAL A 38 -15.84 -8.01 -0.94
C VAL A 38 -14.48 -7.97 -0.24
N GLY A 39 -13.75 -9.10 -0.22
CA GLY A 39 -12.40 -9.18 0.37
C GLY A 39 -11.29 -8.49 -0.43
N LYS A 40 -11.56 -8.12 -1.69
CA LYS A 40 -10.61 -7.53 -2.64
C LYS A 40 -10.94 -6.09 -3.05
N GLN A 41 -12.13 -5.58 -2.74
CA GLN A 41 -12.59 -4.25 -3.18
C GLN A 41 -11.69 -3.08 -2.72
N TYR A 42 -11.10 -3.18 -1.53
CA TYR A 42 -10.22 -2.16 -0.97
C TYR A 42 -8.79 -2.65 -0.99
N LEU A 43 -7.94 -2.00 -1.80
CA LEU A 43 -6.58 -2.45 -2.08
C LEU A 43 -5.75 -2.64 -0.80
N VAL A 44 -5.69 -1.59 0.04
CA VAL A 44 -4.92 -1.62 1.30
C VAL A 44 -5.36 -2.78 2.20
N LYS A 45 -6.68 -3.03 2.30
CA LYS A 45 -7.23 -4.11 3.12
C LYS A 45 -6.84 -5.47 2.54
N TRP A 46 -6.98 -5.65 1.24
CA TRP A 46 -6.62 -6.90 0.57
C TRP A 46 -5.13 -7.22 0.70
N VAL A 47 -4.24 -6.26 0.45
CA VAL A 47 -2.79 -6.45 0.59
C VAL A 47 -2.41 -6.78 2.04
N CYS A 48 -3.02 -6.10 3.03
CA CYS A 48 -2.80 -6.41 4.45
C CYS A 48 -3.21 -7.86 4.78
N GLU A 49 -4.32 -8.33 4.22
CA GLU A 49 -4.79 -9.70 4.40
C GLU A 49 -3.89 -10.74 3.70
N CYS A 50 -3.30 -10.41 2.55
CA CYS A 50 -2.28 -11.24 1.91
C CYS A 50 -0.98 -11.28 2.72
N TRP A 51 -0.56 -10.15 3.29
CA TRP A 51 0.61 -10.09 4.17
C TRP A 51 0.45 -11.01 5.39
N LYS A 52 -0.71 -11.01 6.04
CA LYS A 52 -1.01 -11.92 7.17
C LYS A 52 -1.03 -13.41 6.81
N ARG A 53 -1.12 -13.76 5.53
CA ARG A 53 -1.15 -15.12 5.01
C ARG A 53 0.16 -15.51 4.30
N ASP A 54 1.22 -14.71 4.47
CA ASP A 54 2.52 -14.92 3.80
C ASP A 54 2.41 -15.03 2.27
N SER A 55 1.43 -14.32 1.67
CA SER A 55 1.12 -14.32 0.23
C SER A 55 1.31 -12.94 -0.40
N LEU A 56 2.19 -12.11 0.18
CA LEU A 56 2.32 -10.71 -0.20
C LEU A 56 2.76 -10.53 -1.65
N LEU A 57 3.71 -11.34 -2.14
CA LEU A 57 4.17 -11.28 -3.53
C LEU A 57 3.10 -11.64 -4.56
N GLU A 58 2.03 -12.34 -4.17
CA GLU A 58 0.90 -12.65 -5.06
C GLU A 58 0.05 -11.40 -5.38
N THR A 59 0.23 -10.31 -4.63
CA THR A 59 -0.53 -9.08 -4.87
C THR A 59 0.08 -8.19 -5.95
N ARG A 60 1.31 -8.49 -6.40
CA ARG A 60 2.03 -7.69 -7.38
C ARG A 60 1.28 -7.62 -8.71
N ASP A 61 1.51 -6.56 -9.46
CA ASP A 61 1.01 -6.42 -10.81
C ASP A 61 1.54 -7.57 -11.69
N PRO A 62 0.65 -8.40 -12.29
CA PRO A 62 1.07 -9.47 -13.18
C PRO A 62 1.88 -8.98 -14.38
N ARG A 63 1.73 -7.70 -14.76
CA ARG A 63 2.46 -7.06 -15.86
C ARG A 63 3.93 -6.81 -15.55
N LEU A 64 4.36 -6.90 -14.29
CA LEU A 64 5.77 -6.89 -13.91
C LEU A 64 6.53 -8.13 -14.42
N GLY A 65 5.83 -9.18 -14.88
CA GLY A 65 6.47 -10.34 -15.47
C GLY A 65 7.35 -11.10 -14.48
N GLY A 66 8.55 -11.51 -14.91
CA GLY A 66 9.57 -12.15 -14.07
C GLY A 66 10.80 -11.29 -13.80
N ASP A 67 10.90 -10.11 -14.42
CA ASP A 67 12.11 -9.28 -14.40
C ASP A 67 12.04 -8.24 -13.27
N PHE A 68 11.92 -8.71 -12.02
CA PHE A 68 11.95 -7.87 -10.83
C PHE A 68 12.67 -8.59 -9.69
N VAL A 69 13.28 -7.82 -8.79
CA VAL A 69 13.85 -8.34 -7.56
C VAL A 69 12.71 -8.52 -6.56
N SER A 70 12.47 -9.76 -6.12
CA SER A 70 11.31 -10.08 -5.28
C SER A 70 11.36 -9.36 -3.94
N GLU A 71 12.55 -9.21 -3.39
CA GLU A 71 12.84 -8.53 -2.14
C GLU A 71 12.48 -7.03 -2.22
N GLU A 72 12.74 -6.39 -3.37
CA GLU A 72 12.38 -4.98 -3.59
C GLU A 72 10.87 -4.79 -3.65
N VAL A 73 10.16 -5.66 -4.39
CA VAL A 73 8.70 -5.62 -4.47
C VAL A 73 8.06 -5.89 -3.11
N GLU A 74 8.56 -6.88 -2.38
CA GLU A 74 8.06 -7.18 -1.04
C GLU A 74 8.32 -6.02 -0.06
N MET A 75 9.48 -5.36 -0.16
CA MET A 75 9.80 -4.17 0.63
C MET A 75 8.83 -3.03 0.33
N VAL A 76 8.59 -2.71 -0.95
CA VAL A 76 7.65 -1.64 -1.35
C VAL A 76 6.24 -1.93 -0.87
N LEU A 77 5.79 -3.19 -0.95
CA LEU A 77 4.47 -3.60 -0.43
C LEU A 77 4.37 -3.42 1.09
N LYS A 78 5.39 -3.84 1.85
CA LYS A 78 5.45 -3.63 3.31
C LYS A 78 5.49 -2.15 3.67
N LEU A 79 6.26 -1.34 2.95
CA LEU A 79 6.35 0.10 3.14
C LEU A 79 5.00 0.78 2.84
N GLY A 80 4.33 0.38 1.77
CA GLY A 80 2.99 0.85 1.42
C GLY A 80 1.98 0.56 2.54
N LEU A 81 1.98 -0.65 3.10
CA LEU A 81 1.16 -1.02 4.25
C LEU A 81 1.48 -0.21 5.51
N LEU A 82 2.77 0.01 5.80
CA LEU A 82 3.21 0.80 6.94
C LEU A 82 2.76 2.27 6.82
N CYS A 83 2.85 2.85 5.62
CA CYS A 83 2.37 4.21 5.34
C CYS A 83 0.85 4.31 5.39
N ALA A 84 0.14 3.30 4.90
CA ALA A 84 -1.32 3.23 4.83
C ALA A 84 -1.97 2.63 6.10
N THR A 85 -1.25 2.54 7.22
CA THR A 85 -1.81 2.05 8.48
C THR A 85 -2.87 3.01 9.05
N ALA A 86 -3.86 2.44 9.73
CA ALA A 86 -4.94 3.19 10.36
C ALA A 86 -4.47 4.07 11.52
N MET A 87 -3.34 3.73 12.15
CA MET A 87 -2.74 4.49 13.27
C MET A 87 -1.79 5.58 12.74
N PRO A 88 -2.17 6.87 12.72
CA PRO A 88 -1.34 7.91 12.10
C PRO A 88 0.04 8.05 12.73
N GLU A 89 0.16 7.79 14.03
CA GLU A 89 1.44 7.89 14.76
C GLU A 89 2.44 6.82 14.35
N SER A 90 1.99 5.64 13.93
CA SER A 90 2.86 4.57 13.44
C SER A 90 3.38 4.81 12.02
N ARG A 91 2.83 5.80 11.30
CA ARG A 91 3.27 6.12 9.94
C ARG A 91 4.66 6.78 9.97
N PRO A 92 5.60 6.37 9.10
CA PRO A 92 6.91 6.99 8.98
C PRO A 92 6.79 8.44 8.51
N THR A 93 7.88 9.19 8.65
CA THR A 93 8.04 10.48 7.97
C THR A 93 8.36 10.24 6.49
N MET A 94 8.06 11.21 5.62
CA MET A 94 8.45 11.11 4.20
C MET A 94 9.96 10.95 4.00
N GLY A 95 10.79 11.50 4.89
CA GLY A 95 12.24 11.29 4.85
C GLY A 95 12.62 9.82 5.07
N GLN A 96 11.98 9.15 6.02
CA GLN A 96 12.17 7.71 6.25
C GLN A 96 11.65 6.87 5.08
N VAL A 97 10.51 7.25 4.49
CA VAL A 97 9.98 6.58 3.29
C VAL A 97 10.99 6.61 2.15
N VAL A 98 11.59 7.78 1.89
CA VAL A 98 12.63 7.94 0.86
C VAL A 98 13.88 7.14 1.21
N GLN A 99 14.27 7.06 2.48
CA GLN A 99 15.38 6.20 2.90
C GLN A 99 15.11 4.74 2.56
N TYR A 100 13.94 4.19 2.90
CA TYR A 100 13.58 2.81 2.54
C TYR A 100 13.64 2.53 1.04
N LEU A 101 13.23 3.49 0.21
CA LEU A 101 13.21 3.35 -1.25
C LEU A 101 14.58 3.50 -1.92
N ASN A 102 15.60 3.98 -1.19
CA ASN A 102 16.97 4.17 -1.69
C ASN A 102 17.96 3.14 -1.13
N LEU A 103 17.47 2.16 -0.35
CA LEU A 103 18.25 1.02 0.12
C LEU A 103 18.32 -0.04 -0.98
#